data_AF-N2AJX4-F1
#
_entry.id   AF-N2AJX4-F1
#
_cell.length_a   1.000
_cell.length_b   1.000
_cell.length_c   1.000
_cell.angle_alpha   90.00
_cell.angle_beta   90.00
_cell.angle_gamma   90.00
#
_symmetry.space_group_name_H-M   'P 1'
#
loop_
_entity.id
_entity.type
_entity.pdbx_description
1 polymer ?
#
loop_
_entity_poly.entity_id
_entity_poly.type
_entity_poly.pdbx_seq_one_letter_code
_entity_poly.pdbx_strand_id
1 'polypeptide(L)'
;MNRIKELREKRSLSQRQFVTDFNKFLSTNKEQYKNMRGVKEITFGTASRWENNLNKPTEYMWQALANFFNVSVDYLKGYGYSKEHIYKLLDTMYKEDWMDETIFSAGLADRFLKDQVNNSLMTNFFAKSSIEIYCENHGIRIPNKLRRNYGKYDLDFWKDNFSFIFDDTLIKRLLTTRDSYTDNEIKRLILSVIAEKNTKYTIDQTISKLKK
;
A
#
# COMPACT_ATOMS: atom_id res chain seq x y z
N MET A 1 18.99 -10.41 3.68
CA MET A 1 17.95 -11.45 3.67
C MET A 1 17.13 -11.28 2.41
N ASN A 2 16.46 -12.32 1.89
CA ASN A 2 15.56 -12.12 0.74
C ASN A 2 14.09 -12.09 1.19
N ARG A 3 13.21 -11.56 0.34
CA ARG A 3 11.81 -11.32 0.71
C ARG A 3 11.00 -12.59 0.93
N ILE A 4 11.38 -13.73 0.35
CA ILE A 4 10.77 -15.04 0.69
C ILE A 4 11.00 -15.34 2.17
N LYS A 5 12.25 -15.25 2.63
CA LYS A 5 12.63 -15.52 4.02
C LYS A 5 11.97 -14.51 4.97
N GLU A 6 12.01 -13.22 4.63
CA GLU A 6 11.39 -12.15 5.43
C GLU A 6 9.88 -12.36 5.61
N LEU A 7 9.16 -12.65 4.51
CA LEU A 7 7.71 -12.87 4.57
C LEU A 7 7.34 -14.15 5.33
N ARG A 8 8.14 -15.21 5.23
CA ARG A 8 7.98 -16.42 6.04
C ARG A 8 8.11 -16.11 7.53
N GLU A 9 9.18 -15.44 7.92
CA GLU A 9 9.47 -15.11 9.33
C GLU A 9 8.43 -14.16 9.91
N LYS A 10 7.93 -13.22 9.10
CA LYS A 10 6.82 -12.33 9.48
C LYS A 10 5.52 -13.07 9.78
N ARG A 11 5.28 -14.21 9.12
CA ARG A 11 4.16 -15.11 9.42
C ARG A 11 4.47 -16.08 10.56
N SER A 12 5.63 -15.95 11.22
CA SER A 12 6.10 -16.83 12.29
C SER A 12 6.21 -18.30 11.87
N LEU A 13 6.45 -18.57 10.58
CA LEU A 13 6.53 -19.93 10.06
C LEU A 13 7.98 -20.43 10.13
N SER A 14 8.17 -21.66 10.63
CA SER A 14 9.41 -22.39 10.40
C SER A 14 9.54 -22.71 8.90
N GLN A 15 10.76 -22.94 8.41
CA GLN A 15 10.95 -23.31 7.00
C GLN A 15 10.23 -24.62 6.64
N ARG A 16 10.09 -25.58 7.57
CA ARG A 16 9.28 -26.79 7.38
C ARG A 16 7.78 -26.49 7.30
N GLN A 17 7.29 -25.60 8.16
CA GLN A 17 5.89 -25.19 8.14
C GLN A 17 5.55 -24.47 6.83
N PHE A 18 6.42 -23.56 6.38
CA PHE A 18 6.27 -22.88 5.10
C PHE A 18 6.14 -23.87 3.93
N VAL A 19 7.01 -24.88 3.85
CA VAL A 19 6.93 -25.90 2.79
C VAL A 19 5.60 -26.65 2.85
N THR A 20 5.17 -27.03 4.05
CA THR A 20 3.91 -27.76 4.27
C THR A 20 2.71 -26.92 3.83
N ASP A 21 2.64 -25.67 4.31
CA ASP A 21 1.54 -24.74 4.03
C ASP A 21 1.51 -24.33 2.55
N PHE A 22 2.68 -24.11 1.95
CA PHE A 22 2.78 -23.74 0.54
C PHE A 22 2.41 -24.90 -0.38
N ASN A 23 2.85 -26.13 -0.09
CA ASN A 23 2.41 -27.30 -0.86
C ASN A 23 0.91 -27.53 -0.72
N LYS A 24 0.34 -27.33 0.48
CA LYS A 24 -1.11 -27.36 0.69
C LYS A 24 -1.84 -26.27 -0.11
N PHE A 25 -1.27 -25.07 -0.18
CA PHE A 25 -1.81 -23.99 -1.01
C PHE A 25 -1.80 -24.37 -2.50
N LEU A 26 -0.71 -24.95 -3.00
CA LEU A 26 -0.61 -25.40 -4.39
C LEU A 26 -1.64 -26.50 -4.71
N SER A 27 -1.82 -27.46 -3.82
CA SER A 27 -2.80 -28.55 -4.02
C SER A 27 -4.24 -28.06 -3.96
N THR A 28 -4.55 -27.11 -3.06
CA THR A 28 -5.88 -26.48 -2.96
C THR A 28 -6.21 -25.65 -4.19
N ASN A 29 -5.20 -25.05 -4.83
CA ASN A 29 -5.35 -24.19 -6.02
C ASN A 29 -4.88 -24.88 -7.30
N LYS A 30 -4.93 -26.22 -7.36
CA LYS A 30 -4.33 -27.01 -8.46
C LYS A 30 -4.82 -26.58 -9.85
N GLU A 31 -6.12 -26.28 -10.01
CA GLU A 31 -6.67 -25.86 -11.31
C GLU A 31 -6.09 -24.51 -11.79
N GLN A 32 -5.79 -23.58 -10.88
CA GLN A 32 -5.15 -22.30 -11.23
C GLN A 32 -3.76 -22.51 -11.84
N TYR A 33 -3.05 -23.56 -11.42
CA TYR A 33 -1.65 -23.81 -11.78
C TYR A 33 -1.45 -24.96 -12.77
N LYS A 34 -2.54 -25.62 -13.22
CA LYS A 34 -2.51 -26.84 -14.03
C LYS A 34 -1.67 -26.74 -15.31
N ASN A 35 -1.70 -25.59 -15.97
CA ASN A 35 -0.97 -25.34 -17.23
C ASN A 35 0.32 -24.53 -17.03
N MET A 36 0.72 -24.26 -15.78
CA MET A 36 1.89 -23.45 -15.46
C MET A 36 3.12 -24.35 -15.24
N ARG A 37 3.86 -24.61 -16.32
CA ARG A 37 5.04 -25.50 -16.28
C ARG A 37 6.03 -25.04 -15.21
N GLY A 38 6.38 -25.96 -14.31
CA GLY A 38 7.32 -25.72 -13.22
C GLY A 38 6.68 -25.33 -11.88
N VAL A 39 5.36 -25.13 -11.81
CA VAL A 39 4.64 -25.03 -10.54
C VAL A 39 4.33 -26.45 -10.04
N LYS A 40 5.05 -26.86 -9.00
CA LYS A 40 4.91 -28.17 -8.35
C LYS A 40 5.27 -28.04 -6.87
N GLU A 41 4.89 -29.04 -6.09
CA GLU A 41 5.31 -29.13 -4.69
C GLU A 41 6.83 -29.01 -4.54
N ILE A 42 7.23 -28.32 -3.49
CA ILE A 42 8.63 -28.03 -3.19
C ILE A 42 9.10 -28.88 -2.01
N THR A 43 10.40 -29.09 -1.95
CA THR A 43 11.04 -29.72 -0.80
C THR A 43 11.61 -28.66 0.14
N PHE A 44 11.95 -29.08 1.37
CA PHE A 44 12.73 -28.25 2.30
C PHE A 44 14.04 -27.74 1.68
N GLY A 45 14.77 -28.60 0.97
CA GLY A 45 16.01 -28.21 0.30
C GLY A 45 15.80 -27.14 -0.77
N THR A 46 14.69 -27.20 -1.51
CA THR A 46 14.32 -26.17 -2.50
C THR A 46 14.03 -24.83 -1.80
N ALA A 47 13.20 -24.83 -0.76
CA ALA A 47 12.88 -23.62 0.01
C ALA A 47 14.15 -22.99 0.62
N SER A 48 15.03 -23.82 1.20
CA SER A 48 16.30 -23.36 1.78
C SER A 48 17.21 -22.70 0.73
N ARG A 49 17.35 -23.31 -0.45
CA ARG A 49 18.17 -22.71 -1.53
C ARG A 49 17.57 -21.39 -2.01
N TRP A 50 16.25 -21.29 -2.12
CA TRP A 50 15.59 -20.02 -2.45
C TRP A 50 15.87 -18.96 -1.40
N GLU A 51 15.62 -19.22 -0.11
CA GLU A 51 15.82 -18.26 0.99
C GLU A 51 17.27 -17.80 1.16
N ASN A 52 18.24 -18.62 0.74
CA ASN A 52 19.66 -18.31 0.78
C ASN A 52 20.22 -17.82 -0.58
N ASN A 53 19.36 -17.53 -1.56
CA ASN A 53 19.72 -17.08 -2.92
C ASN A 53 20.67 -18.04 -3.68
N LEU A 54 20.70 -19.33 -3.32
CA LEU A 54 21.53 -20.34 -4.00
C LEU A 54 20.94 -20.76 -5.35
N ASN A 55 19.62 -20.64 -5.52
CA ASN A 55 18.94 -20.72 -6.80
C ASN A 55 17.66 -19.86 -6.78
N LYS A 56 16.97 -19.77 -7.92
CA LYS A 56 15.78 -18.93 -8.09
C LYS A 56 14.56 -19.79 -8.46
N PRO A 57 13.34 -19.43 -8.00
CA PRO A 57 12.09 -19.93 -8.56
C PRO A 57 12.00 -19.67 -10.08
N THR A 58 11.21 -20.49 -10.79
CA THR A 58 10.77 -20.20 -12.16
C THR A 58 9.77 -19.04 -12.17
N GLU A 59 9.50 -18.43 -13.33
CA GLU A 59 8.55 -17.31 -13.44
C GLU A 59 7.16 -17.65 -12.89
N TYR A 60 6.59 -18.79 -13.25
CA TYR A 60 5.29 -19.20 -12.68
C TYR A 60 5.36 -19.54 -11.19
N MET A 61 6.50 -20.05 -10.71
CA MET A 61 6.69 -20.31 -9.27
C MET A 61 6.78 -19.02 -8.47
N TRP A 62 7.38 -17.96 -9.02
CA TRP A 62 7.34 -16.62 -8.42
C TRP A 62 5.90 -16.12 -8.25
N GLN A 63 5.04 -16.33 -9.25
CA GLN A 63 3.63 -15.97 -9.15
C GLN A 63 2.89 -16.77 -8.07
N ALA A 64 3.14 -18.09 -7.99
CA ALA A 64 2.52 -18.92 -6.96
C ALA A 64 2.93 -18.50 -5.54
N LEU A 65 4.22 -18.21 -5.33
CA LEU A 65 4.71 -17.68 -4.05
C LEU A 65 4.11 -16.31 -3.74
N ALA A 66 4.02 -15.42 -4.72
CA ALA A 66 3.44 -14.08 -4.56
C ALA A 66 1.97 -14.16 -4.12
N ASN A 67 1.19 -15.07 -4.73
CA ASN A 67 -0.19 -15.34 -4.33
C ASN A 67 -0.27 -15.90 -2.91
N PHE A 68 0.58 -16.87 -2.56
CA PHE A 68 0.62 -17.43 -1.20
C PHE A 68 0.92 -16.36 -0.14
N PHE A 69 1.86 -15.46 -0.42
CA PHE A 69 2.23 -14.37 0.46
C PHE A 69 1.28 -13.16 0.39
N ASN A 70 0.38 -13.12 -0.60
CA ASN A 70 -0.50 -12.01 -0.93
C ASN A 70 0.27 -10.68 -1.18
N VAL A 71 1.28 -10.74 -2.04
CA VAL A 71 2.13 -9.62 -2.46
C VAL A 71 2.29 -9.61 -3.99
N SER A 72 2.88 -8.54 -4.57
CA SER A 72 3.24 -8.54 -5.99
C SER A 72 4.46 -9.43 -6.25
N VAL A 73 4.58 -9.96 -7.48
CA VAL A 73 5.76 -10.73 -7.91
C VAL A 73 7.02 -9.88 -7.82
N ASP A 74 6.96 -8.63 -8.28
CA ASP A 74 8.06 -7.68 -8.19
C ASP A 74 8.46 -7.43 -6.73
N TYR A 75 7.47 -7.25 -5.84
CA TYR A 75 7.75 -7.20 -4.41
C TYR A 75 8.48 -8.45 -3.96
N LEU A 76 7.96 -9.64 -4.25
CA LEU A 76 8.65 -10.85 -3.82
C LEU A 76 10.08 -11.01 -4.38
N LYS A 77 10.34 -10.50 -5.59
CA LYS A 77 11.66 -10.49 -6.24
C LYS A 77 12.64 -9.44 -5.69
N GLY A 78 12.19 -8.53 -4.81
CA GLY A 78 13.03 -7.48 -4.22
C GLY A 78 12.78 -6.06 -4.74
N TYR A 79 11.82 -5.87 -5.64
CA TYR A 79 11.50 -4.57 -6.25
C TYR A 79 10.26 -3.93 -5.64
N GLY A 80 10.12 -2.62 -5.70
CA GLY A 80 8.94 -1.91 -5.23
C GLY A 80 8.65 -2.07 -3.73
N TYR A 81 7.47 -1.58 -3.36
CA TYR A 81 6.98 -1.44 -1.99
C TYR A 81 5.81 -2.38 -1.72
N SER A 82 5.69 -2.87 -0.49
CA SER A 82 4.51 -3.65 -0.11
C SER A 82 3.32 -2.72 0.12
N LYS A 83 2.11 -3.21 -0.15
CA LYS A 83 0.88 -2.51 0.26
C LYS A 83 0.88 -2.19 1.76
N GLU A 84 1.43 -3.09 2.57
CA GLU A 84 1.55 -2.87 4.01
C GLU A 84 2.47 -1.69 4.35
N HIS A 85 3.60 -1.52 3.65
CA HIS A 85 4.47 -0.35 3.82
C HIS A 85 3.71 0.94 3.50
N ILE A 86 2.97 0.95 2.39
CA ILE A 86 2.16 2.10 1.96
C ILE A 86 1.06 2.40 3.00
N TYR A 87 0.39 1.39 3.54
CA TYR A 87 -0.58 1.58 4.64
C TYR A 87 0.06 2.06 5.94
N LYS A 88 1.27 1.63 6.27
CA LYS A 88 2.01 2.17 7.43
C LYS A 88 2.33 3.65 7.23
N LEU A 89 2.72 4.05 6.03
CA LEU A 89 2.92 5.46 5.72
C LEU A 89 1.63 6.27 5.82
N LEU A 90 0.49 5.72 5.37
CA LEU A 90 -0.83 6.32 5.55
C LEU A 90 -1.21 6.49 7.04
N ASP A 91 -0.96 5.47 7.86
CA ASP A 91 -1.18 5.54 9.31
C ASP A 91 -0.30 6.61 9.98
N THR A 92 0.99 6.60 9.64
CA THR A 92 1.98 7.53 10.16
C THR A 92 1.64 8.97 9.76
N MET A 93 1.34 9.23 8.49
CA MET A 93 1.01 10.59 8.03
C MET A 93 -0.25 11.13 8.70
N TYR A 94 -1.28 10.30 8.94
CA TYR A 94 -2.48 10.70 9.67
C TYR A 94 -2.16 11.12 11.12
N LYS A 95 -1.34 10.33 11.82
CA LYS A 95 -1.02 10.56 13.24
C LYS A 95 -0.06 11.72 13.47
N GLU A 96 0.84 11.95 12.51
CA GLU A 96 1.77 13.08 12.51
C GLU A 96 1.12 14.37 12.00
N ASP A 97 -0.10 14.30 11.46
CA ASP A 97 -0.70 15.34 10.65
C ASP A 97 0.28 15.88 9.60
N TRP A 98 0.92 14.95 8.91
CA TRP A 98 2.00 15.23 7.98
C TRP A 98 1.52 16.18 6.87
N MET A 99 2.35 17.18 6.57
CA MET A 99 2.10 18.19 5.56
C MET A 99 3.15 18.10 4.45
N ASP A 100 2.72 18.26 3.20
CA ASP A 100 3.68 18.41 2.10
C ASP A 100 4.31 19.81 2.07
N GLU A 101 5.48 19.94 2.68
CA GLU A 101 6.25 21.19 2.73
C GLU A 101 6.79 21.65 1.37
N THR A 102 6.78 20.83 0.32
CA THR A 102 7.40 21.24 -0.96
C THR A 102 6.66 22.36 -1.69
N ILE A 103 5.37 22.51 -1.43
CA ILE A 103 4.58 23.62 -1.96
C ILE A 103 5.00 24.94 -1.30
N PHE A 104 5.44 24.90 -0.03
CA PHE A 104 5.99 26.05 0.67
C PHE A 104 7.40 26.37 0.18
N SER A 105 8.26 25.37 0.03
CA SER A 105 9.63 25.56 -0.44
C SER A 105 9.71 26.04 -1.89
N ALA A 106 8.69 25.78 -2.72
CA ALA A 106 8.58 26.30 -4.08
C ALA A 106 8.21 27.81 -4.14
N GLY A 107 8.04 28.48 -2.99
CA GLY A 107 7.67 29.89 -2.92
C GLY A 107 6.24 30.20 -3.38
N LEU A 108 5.46 29.18 -3.73
CA LEU A 108 4.04 29.29 -4.08
C LEU A 108 3.24 29.78 -2.86
N ALA A 109 3.61 29.31 -1.67
CA ALA A 109 2.95 29.68 -0.43
C ALA A 109 2.97 31.19 -0.13
N ASP A 110 4.12 31.85 -0.22
CA ASP A 110 4.25 33.24 0.24
C ASP A 110 3.60 34.25 -0.72
N ARG A 111 3.47 33.92 -2.02
CA ARG A 111 2.81 34.76 -3.04
C ARG A 111 1.31 34.45 -3.24
N PHE A 112 0.85 33.22 -2.98
CA PHE A 112 -0.58 32.85 -3.13
C PHE A 112 -1.37 32.80 -1.81
N LEU A 113 -0.75 32.44 -0.68
CA LEU A 113 -1.49 32.13 0.55
C LEU A 113 -1.81 33.33 1.44
N LYS A 114 -1.17 34.48 1.23
CA LYS A 114 -1.40 35.63 2.12
C LYS A 114 -2.79 36.23 1.99
N ASP A 115 -3.45 36.15 0.83
CA ASP A 115 -4.75 36.83 0.64
C ASP A 115 -5.85 36.05 -0.12
N GLN A 116 -5.58 34.92 -0.80
CA GLN A 116 -6.53 34.38 -1.81
C GLN A 116 -6.84 32.88 -1.74
N VAL A 117 -6.04 32.05 -1.06
CA VAL A 117 -6.34 30.61 -0.96
C VAL A 117 -7.20 30.36 0.28
N ASN A 118 -8.49 30.18 0.04
CA ASN A 118 -9.50 29.83 1.04
C ASN A 118 -9.02 28.62 1.87
N ASN A 119 -9.24 28.63 3.20
CA ASN A 119 -8.79 27.58 4.14
C ASN A 119 -9.13 26.14 3.67
N SER A 120 -10.16 25.97 2.84
CA SER A 120 -10.59 24.71 2.22
C SER A 120 -9.61 24.09 1.20
N LEU A 121 -8.74 24.86 0.54
CA LEU A 121 -7.71 24.30 -0.33
C LEU A 121 -6.48 23.88 0.48
N MET A 122 -6.20 24.62 1.57
CA MET A 122 -5.11 24.32 2.49
C MET A 122 -5.30 22.98 3.21
N THR A 123 -6.55 22.59 3.51
CA THR A 123 -6.86 21.30 4.15
C THR A 123 -6.40 20.09 3.33
N ASN A 124 -6.28 20.20 2.00
CA ASN A 124 -5.82 19.11 1.15
C ASN A 124 -4.30 18.87 1.23
N PHE A 125 -3.53 19.78 1.84
CA PHE A 125 -2.09 19.63 2.03
C PHE A 125 -1.72 18.99 3.37
N PHE A 126 -2.70 18.85 4.27
CA PHE A 126 -2.55 18.16 5.55
C PHE A 126 -3.15 16.76 5.46
N ALA A 127 -2.38 15.76 5.85
CA ALA A 127 -2.80 14.37 5.83
C ALA A 127 -4.06 14.15 6.67
N LYS A 128 -4.11 14.69 7.90
CA LYS A 128 -5.24 14.45 8.80
C LYS A 128 -6.53 15.03 8.24
N SER A 129 -6.49 16.30 7.83
CA SER A 129 -7.66 16.99 7.27
C SER A 129 -8.16 16.31 5.99
N SER A 130 -7.26 15.94 5.08
CA SER A 130 -7.62 15.24 3.83
C SER A 130 -8.29 13.89 4.08
N ILE A 131 -7.77 13.13 5.04
CA ILE A 131 -8.30 11.81 5.44
C ILE A 131 -9.65 11.97 6.13
N GLU A 132 -9.79 12.94 7.03
CA GLU A 132 -11.04 13.22 7.75
C GLU A 132 -12.15 13.64 6.77
N ILE A 133 -11.86 14.52 5.81
CA ILE A 133 -12.80 14.89 4.74
C ILE A 133 -13.24 13.67 3.93
N TYR A 134 -12.30 12.80 3.53
CA TYR A 134 -12.65 11.58 2.80
C TYR A 134 -13.58 10.69 3.62
N CYS A 135 -13.24 10.47 4.89
CA CYS A 135 -14.05 9.65 5.78
C CYS A 135 -15.46 10.23 5.97
N GLU A 136 -15.59 11.54 6.19
CA GLU A 136 -16.87 12.22 6.34
C GLU A 136 -17.75 12.07 5.08
N ASN A 137 -17.18 12.32 3.89
CA ASN A 137 -17.88 12.21 2.61
C ASN A 137 -18.42 10.79 2.33
N HIS A 138 -17.82 9.77 2.93
CA HIS A 138 -18.16 8.36 2.72
C HIS A 138 -18.83 7.72 3.96
N GLY A 139 -19.16 8.50 5.00
CA GLY A 139 -19.81 7.98 6.21
C GLY A 139 -18.92 7.03 7.03
N ILE A 140 -17.60 7.14 6.92
CA ILE A 140 -16.62 6.28 7.58
C ILE A 140 -16.28 6.87 8.95
N ARG A 141 -16.54 6.10 10.02
CA ARG A 141 -16.18 6.51 11.38
C ARG A 141 -14.73 6.18 11.69
N ILE A 142 -13.93 7.21 11.96
CA ILE A 142 -12.54 7.01 12.39
C ILE A 142 -12.51 6.52 13.85
N PRO A 143 -11.85 5.39 14.15
CA PRO A 143 -11.74 4.89 15.52
C PRO A 143 -10.92 5.82 16.41
N ASN A 144 -11.38 6.09 17.65
CA ASN A 144 -10.63 6.90 18.62
C ASN A 144 -9.23 6.33 18.92
N LYS A 145 -9.07 5.00 18.87
CA LYS A 145 -7.77 4.32 19.02
C LYS A 145 -6.78 4.73 17.93
N LEU A 146 -7.24 5.02 16.71
CA LEU A 146 -6.39 5.44 15.60
C LEU A 146 -5.71 6.78 15.91
N ARG A 147 -6.44 7.69 16.57
CA ARG A 147 -6.00 9.05 16.90
C ARG A 147 -4.96 9.13 18.03
N ARG A 148 -4.83 8.11 18.87
CA ARG A 148 -4.05 8.17 20.13
C ARG A 148 -2.91 7.15 20.24
N ASN A 149 -2.73 6.29 19.24
CA ASN A 149 -1.84 5.13 19.34
C ASN A 149 -0.53 5.31 18.56
N TYR A 150 0.34 6.18 19.07
CA TYR A 150 1.71 6.31 18.59
C TYR A 150 2.47 5.00 18.87
N GLY A 151 3.02 4.36 17.83
CA GLY A 151 3.81 3.12 17.95
C GLY A 151 3.09 1.81 17.65
N LYS A 152 1.77 1.80 17.36
CA LYS A 152 1.04 0.62 16.84
C LYS A 152 0.22 0.99 15.61
N TYR A 153 0.36 0.21 14.54
CA TYR A 153 -0.39 0.39 13.30
C TYR A 153 -1.77 -0.28 13.37
N ASP A 154 -2.84 0.44 13.01
CA ASP A 154 -4.18 -0.15 12.84
C ASP A 154 -4.43 -0.37 11.35
N LEU A 155 -3.72 -1.35 10.79
CA LEU A 155 -3.69 -1.57 9.34
C LEU A 155 -5.04 -2.01 8.77
N ASP A 156 -5.92 -2.59 9.59
CA ASP A 156 -7.19 -3.13 9.11
C ASP A 156 -8.15 -1.99 8.75
N PHE A 157 -8.21 -0.92 9.56
CA PHE A 157 -8.95 0.28 9.20
C PHE A 157 -8.51 0.84 7.84
N TRP A 158 -7.20 0.95 7.60
CA TRP A 158 -6.66 1.47 6.35
C TRP A 158 -6.92 0.55 5.15
N LYS A 159 -6.79 -0.77 5.34
CA LYS A 159 -7.10 -1.75 4.29
C LYS A 159 -8.55 -1.67 3.86
N ASP A 160 -9.47 -1.62 4.83
CA ASP A 160 -10.90 -1.69 4.56
C ASP A 160 -11.42 -0.41 3.87
N ASN A 161 -10.87 0.76 4.23
CA ASN A 161 -11.43 2.06 3.83
C ASN A 161 -10.62 2.78 2.75
N PHE A 162 -9.33 2.46 2.60
CA PHE A 162 -8.40 3.16 1.70
C PHE A 162 -7.75 2.22 0.67
N SER A 163 -8.32 1.04 0.42
CA SER A 163 -7.86 0.15 -0.67
C SER A 163 -7.90 0.81 -2.05
N PHE A 164 -8.77 1.80 -2.26
CA PHE A 164 -8.88 2.55 -3.52
C PHE A 164 -7.59 3.28 -3.92
N ILE A 165 -6.67 3.59 -2.99
CA ILE A 165 -5.40 4.26 -3.35
C ILE A 165 -4.59 3.40 -4.31
N PHE A 166 -4.76 2.07 -4.26
CA PHE A 166 -4.10 1.13 -5.17
C PHE A 166 -4.77 1.03 -6.54
N ASP A 167 -5.83 1.79 -6.81
CA ASP A 167 -6.38 1.95 -8.15
C ASP A 167 -5.63 3.01 -8.96
N ASP A 168 -4.96 3.94 -8.26
CA ASP A 168 -4.13 5.00 -8.87
C ASP A 168 -2.90 4.42 -9.59
N THR A 169 -2.55 5.04 -10.72
CA THR A 169 -1.48 4.56 -11.60
C THR A 169 -0.10 4.70 -10.97
N LEU A 170 0.17 5.81 -10.26
CA LEU A 170 1.46 6.05 -9.63
C LEU A 170 1.64 5.17 -8.40
N ILE A 171 0.60 5.01 -7.59
CA ILE A 171 0.62 4.06 -6.46
C ILE A 171 0.78 2.62 -6.93
N LYS A 172 0.10 2.20 -8.02
CA LYS A 172 0.32 0.88 -8.63
C LYS A 172 1.77 0.67 -9.04
N ARG A 173 2.41 1.69 -9.64
CA ARG A 173 3.82 1.63 -10.03
C ARG A 173 4.74 1.43 -8.84
N LEU A 174 4.44 1.99 -7.66
CA LEU A 174 5.24 1.75 -6.45
C LEU A 174 5.30 0.25 -6.08
N LEU A 175 4.29 -0.55 -6.44
CA LEU A 175 4.27 -1.99 -6.13
C LEU A 175 5.24 -2.82 -7.00
N THR A 176 5.77 -2.24 -8.08
CA THR A 176 6.59 -2.94 -9.07
C THR A 176 7.85 -2.19 -9.48
N THR A 177 8.00 -0.94 -9.04
CA THR A 177 9.11 -0.06 -9.45
C THR A 177 10.48 -0.62 -9.07
N ARG A 178 11.47 -0.36 -9.92
CA ARG A 178 12.89 -0.60 -9.60
C ARG A 178 13.56 0.64 -9.02
N ASP A 179 12.93 1.80 -9.17
CA ASP A 179 13.40 3.07 -8.65
C ASP A 179 13.19 3.13 -7.13
N SER A 180 14.11 3.76 -6.41
CA SER A 180 13.97 4.03 -4.98
C SER A 180 13.25 5.36 -4.76
N TYR A 181 12.16 5.30 -4.01
CA TYR A 181 11.42 6.42 -3.45
C TYR A 181 11.64 6.51 -1.94
N THR A 182 11.80 7.73 -1.44
CA THR A 182 11.78 8.05 -0.02
C THR A 182 10.35 7.93 0.54
N ASP A 183 10.23 7.73 1.85
CA ASP A 183 8.93 7.67 2.52
C ASP A 183 8.13 8.96 2.32
N ASN A 184 8.79 10.13 2.26
CA ASN A 184 8.13 11.41 1.98
C ASN A 184 7.58 11.48 0.55
N GLU A 185 8.30 10.99 -0.45
CA GLU A 185 7.79 10.93 -1.83
C GLU A 185 6.56 10.01 -1.93
N ILE A 186 6.57 8.88 -1.23
CA ILE A 186 5.42 7.98 -1.19
C ILE A 186 4.24 8.63 -0.44
N LYS A 187 4.48 9.27 0.71
CA LYS A 187 3.46 10.02 1.47
C LYS A 187 2.79 11.09 0.59
N ARG A 188 3.56 11.81 -0.25
CA ARG A 188 3.01 12.78 -1.22
C ARG A 188 2.06 12.14 -2.21
N LEU A 189 2.45 11.02 -2.81
CA LEU A 189 1.61 10.30 -3.76
C LEU A 189 0.32 9.80 -3.10
N ILE A 190 0.40 9.31 -1.85
CA ILE A 190 -0.80 8.90 -1.10
C ILE A 190 -1.72 10.10 -0.87
N LEU A 191 -1.16 11.24 -0.41
CA LEU A 191 -1.93 12.45 -0.14
C LEU A 191 -2.63 12.97 -1.40
N SER A 192 -1.92 13.02 -2.52
CA SER A 192 -2.46 13.53 -3.79
C SER A 192 -3.67 12.71 -4.26
N VAL A 193 -3.61 11.38 -4.13
CA VAL A 193 -4.70 10.48 -4.52
C VAL A 193 -5.94 10.69 -3.64
N ILE A 194 -5.76 10.88 -2.32
CA ILE A 194 -6.87 11.18 -1.41
C ILE A 194 -7.48 12.54 -1.73
N ALA A 195 -6.65 13.57 -1.95
CA ALA A 195 -7.10 14.91 -2.30
C ALA A 195 -7.88 14.94 -3.64
N GLU A 196 -7.42 14.19 -4.65
CA GLU A 196 -8.13 14.02 -5.92
C GLU A 196 -9.50 13.37 -5.70
N LYS A 197 -9.57 12.30 -4.90
CA LYS A 197 -10.82 11.61 -4.57
C LYS A 197 -11.83 12.54 -3.90
N ASN A 198 -11.38 13.36 -2.95
CA ASN A 198 -12.21 14.37 -2.28
C ASN A 198 -12.71 15.43 -3.27
N THR A 199 -11.82 15.94 -4.12
CA THR A 199 -12.16 16.94 -5.13
C THR A 199 -13.24 16.42 -6.08
N LYS A 200 -13.08 15.18 -6.57
CA LYS A 200 -14.06 14.53 -7.44
C LYS A 200 -15.43 14.39 -6.75
N TYR A 201 -15.45 13.94 -5.51
CA TYR A 201 -16.69 13.85 -4.73
C TYR A 201 -17.41 15.22 -4.64
N THR A 202 -16.69 16.28 -4.31
CA THR A 202 -17.23 17.64 -4.20
C THR A 202 -17.82 18.13 -5.53
N ILE A 203 -17.13 17.87 -6.64
CA ILE A 203 -17.61 18.22 -7.98
C ILE A 203 -18.91 17.45 -8.29
N ASP A 204 -18.94 16.14 -8.06
CA ASP A 204 -20.10 15.30 -8.33
C ASP A 204 -21.32 15.73 -7.52
N GLN A 205 -21.15 16.07 -6.23
CA GLN A 205 -22.21 16.62 -5.38
C GLN A 205 -22.72 17.97 -5.89
N THR A 206 -21.81 18.85 -6.33
CA THR A 206 -22.16 20.17 -6.85
C THR A 206 -22.97 20.05 -8.14
N ILE A 207 -22.52 19.22 -9.09
CA ILE A 207 -23.23 18.94 -10.33
C ILE A 207 -24.61 18.34 -10.05
N SER A 208 -24.72 17.43 -9.08
CA SER A 208 -26.01 16.85 -8.66
C SER A 208 -27.00 17.90 -8.15
N LYS A 209 -26.53 18.88 -7.38
CA LYS A 209 -27.35 19.99 -6.89
C LYS A 209 -27.80 20.93 -8.00
N LEU A 210 -26.97 21.16 -9.02
CA LEU A 210 -27.31 22.03 -10.16
C LEU A 210 -28.29 21.39 -11.15
N LYS A 211 -28.45 20.06 -11.12
CA LYS A 211 -29.40 19.30 -11.95
C LYS A 211 -30.79 19.13 -11.32
N LYS A 212 -30.99 19.61 -10.09
CA LYS A 212 -32.29 19.62 -9.39
C LYS A 212 -32.91 21.01 -9.49
#